data_AF-A0A2P6P9W4-F1
#
_entry.id   AF-A0A2P6P9W4-F1
#
_cell.length_a   1.000
_cell.length_b   1.000
_cell.length_c   1.000
_cell.angle_alpha   90.00
_cell.angle_beta   90.00
_cell.angle_gamma   90.00
#
_symmetry.space_group_name_H-M   'P 1'
#
loop_
_entity.id
_entity.type
_entity.pdbx_description
1 polymer ?
#
loop_
_entity_poly.entity_id
_entity_poly.type
_entity_poly.pdbx_seq_one_letter_code
_entity_poly.pdbx_strand_id
1 'polypeptide(L)'
;MDERLQRMLGGALGHPRPDSPSLDSSEQVYISSLALLKMLKHGRAGVPMEVMGLMLGEFNGSGVSVEAVDHIFQTNMLGMLKQAGRPEMVVGRYHSHPGFGCWLSGVDMNTQQSFEALNKRAVAVVVDPIQSVKGKVVMDAFRLINPQTMMFHQEPRQTTSNLGLLNKPSIHSD
;
A
#
# COMPACT_ATOMS: atom_id res chain seq x y z
N MET A 1 24.63 -44.26 -22.54
CA MET A 1 23.33 -43.73 -22.04
C MET A 1 23.55 -43.26 -20.60
N ASP A 2 24.58 -42.47 -20.31
CA ASP A 2 24.80 -41.03 -20.56
C ASP A 2 24.27 -40.16 -19.43
N GLU A 3 25.18 -39.85 -18.50
CA GLU A 3 25.06 -38.90 -17.37
C GLU A 3 24.53 -37.50 -17.76
N ARG A 4 24.50 -37.20 -19.06
CA ARG A 4 23.86 -36.00 -19.62
C ARG A 4 22.35 -35.99 -19.38
N LEU A 5 21.67 -37.13 -19.32
CA LEU A 5 20.21 -37.17 -19.07
C LEU A 5 19.87 -36.92 -17.59
N GLN A 6 20.73 -37.38 -16.66
CA GLN A 6 20.56 -37.12 -15.23
C GLN A 6 20.78 -35.63 -14.88
N ARG A 7 21.71 -34.96 -15.57
CA ARG A 7 21.93 -33.50 -15.43
C ARG A 7 20.81 -32.64 -16.02
N MET A 8 20.05 -33.14 -17.00
CA MET A 8 18.92 -32.41 -17.56
C MET A 8 17.63 -32.54 -16.72
N LEU A 9 17.53 -33.58 -15.88
CA LEU A 9 16.39 -33.77 -14.97
C LEU A 9 16.60 -33.17 -13.57
N GLY A 10 17.84 -32.87 -13.18
CA GLY A 10 18.16 -32.25 -11.88
C GLY A 10 17.97 -30.73 -11.81
N GLY A 11 17.65 -30.06 -12.92
CA GLY A 11 17.51 -28.60 -13.00
C GLY A 11 16.11 -28.04 -12.69
N ALA A 12 15.14 -28.90 -12.37
CA ALA A 12 13.73 -28.52 -12.25
C ALA A 12 13.25 -28.24 -10.80
N LEU A 13 14.12 -28.38 -9.80
CA LEU A 13 13.82 -27.97 -8.43
C LEU A 13 14.32 -26.54 -8.23
N GLY A 14 13.45 -25.61 -8.59
CA GLY A 14 13.63 -24.16 -8.50
C GLY A 14 14.04 -23.71 -7.11
N HIS A 15 15.34 -23.68 -6.86
CA HIS A 15 15.90 -22.82 -5.84
C HIS A 15 15.78 -21.39 -6.36
N PRO A 16 15.22 -20.45 -5.58
CA PRO A 16 15.22 -19.05 -5.97
C PRO A 16 16.67 -18.63 -6.20
N ARG A 17 16.93 -17.99 -7.34
CA ARG A 17 18.26 -17.43 -7.63
C ARG A 17 18.61 -16.47 -6.49
N PRO A 18 19.84 -16.47 -5.97
CA PRO A 18 20.23 -15.59 -4.86
C PRO A 18 20.03 -14.09 -5.16
N ASP A 19 19.92 -13.72 -6.46
CA ASP A 19 19.67 -12.35 -6.92
C ASP A 19 18.22 -12.09 -7.38
N SER A 20 17.25 -12.98 -7.10
CA SER A 20 15.85 -12.61 -7.32
C SER A 20 15.45 -11.56 -6.27
N PRO A 21 14.94 -10.37 -6.66
CA PRO A 21 14.53 -9.35 -5.71
C PRO A 21 13.44 -9.93 -4.81
N SER A 22 13.82 -10.28 -3.58
CA SER A 22 12.90 -10.76 -2.57
C SER A 22 12.07 -9.58 -2.08
N LEU A 23 10.75 -9.77 -2.01
CA LEU A 23 9.84 -8.77 -1.46
C LEU A 23 10.02 -8.78 0.05
N ASP A 24 10.83 -7.85 0.56
CA ASP A 24 10.98 -7.61 1.99
C ASP A 24 9.62 -7.13 2.55
N SER A 25 9.05 -7.90 3.47
CA SER A 25 7.77 -7.62 4.13
C SER A 25 7.92 -6.85 5.45
N SER A 26 9.12 -6.32 5.74
CA SER A 26 9.40 -5.45 6.89
C SER A 26 9.12 -3.96 6.63
N GLU A 27 8.55 -3.61 5.49
CA GLU A 27 8.36 -2.22 5.10
C GLU A 27 7.49 -1.44 6.10
N GLN A 28 8.03 -0.32 6.57
CA GLN A 28 7.33 0.61 7.46
C GLN A 28 6.87 1.84 6.68
N VAL A 29 5.66 2.30 6.97
CA VAL A 29 5.08 3.51 6.38
C VAL A 29 5.08 4.60 7.43
N TYR A 30 5.91 5.62 7.23
CA TYR A 30 5.99 6.79 8.11
C TYR A 30 5.03 7.88 7.63
N ILE A 31 4.00 8.16 8.42
CA ILE A 31 3.01 9.18 8.11
C ILE A 31 3.20 10.37 9.03
N SER A 32 3.43 11.54 8.44
CA SER A 32 3.57 12.78 9.19
C SER A 32 2.27 13.15 9.89
N SER A 33 2.36 13.85 11.03
CA SER A 33 1.18 14.34 11.74
C SER A 33 0.30 15.25 10.85
N LEU A 34 0.91 16.02 9.94
CA LEU A 34 0.20 16.87 8.99
C LEU A 34 -0.61 16.03 7.99
N ALA A 35 -0.01 14.99 7.42
CA ALA A 35 -0.70 14.06 6.52
C ALA A 35 -1.90 13.40 7.22
N LEU A 36 -1.69 12.89 8.43
CA LEU A 36 -2.74 12.24 9.20
C LEU A 36 -3.90 13.21 9.51
N LEU A 37 -3.61 14.45 9.91
CA LEU A 37 -4.62 15.48 10.15
C LEU A 37 -5.41 15.81 8.87
N LYS A 38 -4.73 15.90 7.72
CA LYS A 38 -5.38 16.12 6.42
C LYS A 38 -6.31 14.95 6.06
N MET A 39 -5.84 13.71 6.19
CA MET A 39 -6.65 12.50 5.93
C MET A 39 -7.90 12.48 6.81
N LEU A 40 -7.76 12.70 8.12
CA LEU A 40 -8.88 12.67 9.06
C LEU A 40 -9.87 13.80 8.82
N LYS A 41 -9.38 15.03 8.58
CA LYS A 41 -10.23 16.19 8.27
C LYS A 41 -11.02 15.95 6.98
N HIS A 42 -10.35 15.45 5.94
CA HIS A 42 -10.99 15.17 4.65
C HIS A 42 -11.99 14.01 4.75
N GLY A 43 -11.61 12.89 5.36
CA GLY A 43 -12.47 11.74 5.61
C GLY A 43 -13.73 12.12 6.39
N ARG A 44 -13.58 12.94 7.45
CA ARG A 44 -14.72 13.40 8.24
C ARG A 44 -15.65 14.32 7.47
N ALA A 45 -15.13 15.16 6.57
CA ALA A 45 -15.93 16.05 5.73
C ALA A 45 -16.74 15.29 4.65
N GLY A 46 -16.28 14.11 4.24
CA GLY A 46 -16.95 13.26 3.25
C GLY A 46 -18.13 12.44 3.76
N VAL A 47 -18.23 12.22 5.08
CA VAL A 47 -19.25 11.35 5.68
C VAL A 47 -20.67 11.76 5.25
N PRO A 48 -21.51 10.81 4.77
CA PRO A 48 -21.35 9.36 4.84
C PRO A 48 -20.61 8.72 3.65
N MET A 49 -20.18 9.50 2.66
CA MET A 49 -19.52 8.99 1.47
C MET A 49 -18.03 8.75 1.71
N GLU A 50 -17.49 7.77 0.99
CA GLU A 50 -16.05 7.56 0.92
C GLU A 50 -15.39 8.71 0.16
N VAL A 51 -14.22 9.13 0.62
CA VAL A 51 -13.35 10.07 -0.09
C VAL A 51 -11.99 9.46 -0.28
N MET A 52 -11.29 9.88 -1.33
CA MET A 52 -9.95 9.41 -1.65
C MET A 52 -9.00 10.57 -1.91
N GLY A 53 -7.71 10.28 -1.80
CA GLY A 53 -6.67 11.20 -2.20
C GLY A 53 -5.32 10.52 -2.38
N LEU A 54 -4.36 11.32 -2.80
CA LEU A 54 -3.01 10.89 -3.10
C LEU A 54 -2.09 11.16 -1.92
N MET A 55 -1.08 10.30 -1.83
CA MET A 55 0.02 10.43 -0.91
C MET A 55 1.26 10.82 -1.70
N LEU A 56 1.87 11.95 -1.36
CA LEU A 56 3.11 12.46 -1.93
C LEU A 56 4.24 12.32 -0.92
N GLY A 57 5.35 11.69 -1.28
CA GLY A 57 6.46 11.50 -0.36
C GLY A 57 7.68 10.87 -1.01
N GLU A 58 8.51 10.25 -0.18
CA GLU A 58 9.71 9.53 -0.61
C GLU A 58 9.76 8.10 -0.07
N PHE A 59 10.35 7.20 -0.86
CA PHE A 59 10.44 5.76 -0.56
C PHE A 59 11.65 5.36 0.32
N ASN A 60 12.46 6.35 0.73
CA ASN A 60 13.73 6.23 1.46
C ASN A 60 13.60 6.56 2.97
N GLY A 61 12.39 6.82 3.48
CA GLY A 61 12.12 6.84 4.93
C GLY A 61 11.73 8.17 5.57
N SER A 62 11.41 9.23 4.82
CA SER A 62 10.91 10.44 5.46
C SER A 62 9.88 11.18 4.64
N GLY A 63 8.64 11.19 5.16
CA GLY A 63 7.62 12.17 4.81
C GLY A 63 6.66 11.70 3.73
N VAL A 64 5.52 11.16 4.16
CA VAL A 64 4.31 11.16 3.36
C VAL A 64 3.51 12.42 3.69
N SER A 65 3.15 13.18 2.66
CA SER A 65 2.21 14.28 2.64
C SER A 65 0.99 13.87 1.83
N VAL A 66 -0.17 14.45 2.10
CA VAL A 66 -1.44 13.95 1.58
C VAL A 66 -2.17 15.07 0.89
N GLU A 67 -2.65 14.81 -0.32
CA GLU A 67 -3.39 15.77 -1.14
C GLU A 67 -4.52 15.03 -1.87
N ALA A 68 -5.77 15.47 -1.69
CA ALA A 68 -6.92 14.87 -2.37
C ALA A 68 -7.10 15.52 -3.75
N VAL A 69 -7.10 14.71 -4.82
CA VAL A 69 -7.16 15.29 -6.16
C VAL A 69 -7.83 14.37 -7.19
N ASP A 70 -8.72 14.96 -7.99
CA ASP A 70 -9.21 14.46 -9.28
C ASP A 70 -8.08 14.57 -10.35
N HIS A 71 -8.08 13.71 -11.37
CA HIS A 71 -6.97 13.52 -12.31
C HIS A 71 -6.54 14.79 -13.08
N ILE A 72 -7.50 15.65 -13.47
CA ILE A 72 -7.19 16.93 -14.14
C ILE A 72 -6.58 17.92 -13.14
N PHE A 73 -7.16 17.98 -11.95
CA PHE A 73 -6.64 18.81 -10.86
C PHE A 73 -5.27 18.29 -10.38
N GLN A 74 -5.00 17.00 -10.48
CA GLN A 74 -3.76 16.35 -10.03
C GLN A 74 -2.56 16.87 -10.82
N THR A 75 -2.68 16.95 -12.15
CA THR A 75 -1.56 17.41 -13.00
C THR A 75 -1.21 18.86 -12.69
N ASN A 76 -2.23 19.71 -12.58
CA ASN A 76 -2.05 21.12 -12.25
C ASN A 76 -1.49 21.29 -10.84
N MET A 77 -2.00 20.53 -9.86
CA MET A 77 -1.55 20.58 -8.48
C MET A 77 -0.09 20.14 -8.33
N LEU A 78 0.32 19.04 -8.99
CA LEU A 78 1.71 18.61 -8.99
C LEU A 78 2.62 19.68 -9.61
N GLY A 79 2.16 20.39 -10.64
CA GLY A 79 2.85 21.56 -11.20
C GLY A 79 3.00 22.69 -10.18
N MET A 80 1.92 23.03 -9.46
CA MET A 80 1.94 24.07 -8.42
C MET A 80 2.84 23.70 -7.23
N LEU A 81 2.82 22.44 -6.79
CA LEU A 81 3.67 21.96 -5.70
C LEU A 81 5.15 22.05 -6.06
N LYS A 82 5.53 21.66 -7.28
CA LYS A 82 6.91 21.84 -7.77
C LYS A 82 7.35 23.30 -7.73
N GLN A 83 6.48 24.24 -8.13
CA GLN A 83 6.76 25.68 -8.06
C GLN A 83 6.88 26.17 -6.61
N ALA A 84 6.13 25.60 -5.69
CA ALA A 84 6.20 25.89 -4.25
C ALA A 84 7.39 25.21 -3.54
N GLY A 85 8.33 24.59 -4.28
CA GLY A 85 9.49 23.91 -3.71
C GLY A 85 9.18 22.55 -3.10
N ARG A 86 8.06 21.93 -3.50
CA ARG A 86 7.59 20.62 -3.05
C ARG A 86 7.66 19.59 -4.20
N PRO A 87 8.85 18.99 -4.46
CA PRO A 87 9.06 18.08 -5.58
C PRO A 87 8.66 16.63 -5.29
N GLU A 88 7.99 16.35 -4.17
CA GLU A 88 7.64 15.00 -3.75
C GLU A 88 6.79 14.27 -4.80
N MET A 89 7.04 12.97 -4.97
CA MET A 89 6.33 12.13 -5.94
C MET A 89 5.15 11.42 -5.30
N VAL A 90 4.19 10.96 -6.12
CA VAL A 90 3.11 10.10 -5.64
C VAL A 90 3.67 8.75 -5.19
N VAL A 91 3.50 8.45 -3.90
CA VAL A 91 3.94 7.19 -3.25
C VAL A 91 2.79 6.24 -2.94
N GLY A 92 1.55 6.67 -3.13
CA GLY A 92 0.39 5.83 -2.89
C GLY A 92 -0.91 6.62 -2.87
N ARG A 93 -1.96 5.98 -2.37
CA ARG A 93 -3.28 6.57 -2.19
C ARG A 93 -3.79 6.33 -0.78
N TYR A 94 -4.71 7.16 -0.33
CA TYR A 94 -5.55 6.85 0.82
C TYR A 94 -7.02 7.01 0.45
N HIS A 95 -7.87 6.32 1.18
CA HIS A 95 -9.31 6.53 1.13
C HIS A 95 -9.96 6.25 2.49
N SER A 96 -11.20 6.69 2.65
CA SER A 96 -11.94 6.53 3.91
C SER A 96 -13.00 5.46 3.82
N HIS A 97 -13.12 4.63 4.86
CA HIS A 97 -14.26 3.73 5.08
C HIS A 97 -15.03 4.17 6.33
N PRO A 98 -16.06 5.03 6.22
CA PRO A 98 -16.73 5.60 7.39
C PRO A 98 -17.57 4.55 8.14
N GLY A 99 -17.08 4.07 9.28
CA GLY A 99 -17.81 3.15 10.16
C GLY A 99 -17.60 1.66 9.89
N PHE A 100 -16.87 1.29 8.83
CA PHE A 100 -16.68 -0.11 8.40
C PHE A 100 -15.32 -0.69 8.82
N GLY A 101 -14.45 0.08 9.46
CA GLY A 101 -13.07 -0.32 9.74
C GLY A 101 -12.17 -0.31 8.49
N CYS A 102 -10.97 -0.86 8.61
CA CYS A 102 -9.93 -0.76 7.59
C CYS A 102 -9.72 -2.09 6.87
N TRP A 103 -10.10 -2.16 5.60
CA TRP A 103 -9.94 -3.30 4.71
C TRP A 103 -9.97 -2.82 3.25
N LEU A 104 -9.64 -3.68 2.28
CA LEU A 104 -9.76 -3.35 0.85
C LEU A 104 -10.89 -4.15 0.23
N SER A 105 -11.86 -3.46 -0.37
CA SER A 105 -12.90 -4.08 -1.21
C SER A 105 -12.34 -4.59 -2.54
N GLY A 106 -13.16 -5.33 -3.30
CA GLY A 106 -12.80 -5.72 -4.67
C GLY A 106 -12.47 -4.52 -5.57
N VAL A 107 -13.23 -3.43 -5.44
CA VAL A 107 -12.99 -2.18 -6.16
C VAL A 107 -11.68 -1.53 -5.72
N ASP A 108 -11.38 -1.56 -4.42
CA ASP A 108 -10.12 -1.03 -3.90
C ASP A 108 -8.91 -1.81 -4.35
N MET A 109 -9.00 -3.14 -4.37
CA MET A 109 -7.93 -4.01 -4.85
C MET A 109 -7.66 -3.74 -6.33
N ASN A 110 -8.70 -3.64 -7.17
CA ASN A 110 -8.52 -3.32 -8.60
C ASN A 110 -7.87 -1.94 -8.81
N THR A 111 -8.28 -0.95 -8.02
CA THR A 111 -7.68 0.39 -8.07
C THR A 111 -6.23 0.35 -7.62
N GLN A 112 -5.94 -0.36 -6.53
CA GLN A 112 -4.60 -0.50 -5.98
C GLN A 112 -3.66 -1.23 -6.96
N GLN A 113 -4.14 -2.26 -7.67
CA GLN A 113 -3.38 -2.94 -8.71
C GLN A 113 -2.92 -1.98 -9.82
N SER A 114 -3.77 -1.01 -10.17
CA SER A 114 -3.42 0.03 -11.16
C SER A 114 -2.31 0.96 -10.65
N PHE A 115 -2.34 1.34 -9.37
CA PHE A 115 -1.26 2.11 -8.74
C PHE A 115 0.05 1.31 -8.64
N GLU A 116 -0.04 0.02 -8.32
CA GLU A 116 1.14 -0.87 -8.24
C GLU A 116 1.78 -1.14 -9.61
N ALA A 117 1.00 -1.07 -10.70
CA ALA A 117 1.52 -1.13 -12.07
C ALA A 117 2.37 0.10 -12.43
N LEU A 118 2.01 1.29 -11.92
CA LEU A 118 2.80 2.51 -12.07
C LEU A 118 4.01 2.52 -11.14
N ASN A 119 3.82 2.06 -9.89
CA ASN A 119 4.87 1.96 -8.90
C ASN A 119 4.65 0.76 -7.98
N LYS A 120 5.51 -0.25 -8.10
CA LYS A 120 5.42 -1.50 -7.33
C LYS A 120 5.43 -1.32 -5.81
N ARG A 121 5.91 -0.17 -5.32
CA ARG A 121 5.95 0.17 -3.89
C ARG A 121 4.76 1.01 -3.43
N ALA A 122 3.79 1.29 -4.30
CA ALA A 122 2.60 2.06 -3.95
C ALA A 122 1.88 1.43 -2.75
N VAL A 123 1.42 2.27 -1.83
CA VAL A 123 0.68 1.87 -0.62
C VAL A 123 -0.74 2.40 -0.67
N ALA A 124 -1.72 1.56 -0.30
CA ALA A 124 -3.08 1.98 0.00
C ALA A 124 -3.24 2.18 1.51
N VAL A 125 -3.64 3.38 1.93
CA VAL A 125 -4.00 3.67 3.33
C VAL A 125 -5.51 3.77 3.47
N VAL A 126 -6.09 3.03 4.41
CA VAL A 126 -7.52 3.14 4.73
C VAL A 126 -7.66 3.80 6.08
N VAL A 127 -8.48 4.85 6.18
CA VAL A 127 -8.79 5.53 7.45
C VAL A 127 -10.28 5.38 7.72
N ASP A 128 -10.65 4.99 8.93
CA ASP A 128 -12.05 5.09 9.38
C ASP A 128 -12.22 6.39 10.18
N PRO A 129 -12.74 7.47 9.58
CA PRO A 129 -12.88 8.74 10.28
C PRO A 129 -13.93 8.68 11.39
N ILE A 130 -14.91 7.76 11.33
CA ILE A 130 -16.00 7.64 12.30
C ILE A 130 -15.51 6.93 13.56
N GLN A 131 -14.84 5.78 13.40
CA GLN A 131 -14.31 5.02 14.52
C GLN A 131 -13.03 5.64 15.11
N SER A 132 -12.35 6.52 14.36
CA SER A 132 -11.27 7.35 14.89
C SER A 132 -11.80 8.41 15.85
N VAL A 133 -11.35 8.35 17.11
CA VAL A 133 -11.76 9.25 18.20
C VAL A 133 -10.53 9.78 18.94
N LYS A 134 -10.71 10.71 19.87
CA LYS A 134 -9.60 11.26 20.65
C LYS A 134 -8.81 10.12 21.35
N GLY A 135 -7.53 10.02 21.05
CA GLY A 135 -6.63 9.00 21.62
C GLY A 135 -6.59 7.67 20.85
N LYS A 136 -7.38 7.52 19.77
CA LYS A 136 -7.37 6.32 18.92
C LYS A 136 -7.65 6.68 17.47
N VAL A 137 -6.67 6.43 16.61
CA VAL A 137 -6.84 6.51 15.15
C VAL A 137 -7.06 5.10 14.62
N VAL A 138 -8.14 4.90 13.88
CA VAL A 138 -8.43 3.65 13.17
C VAL A 138 -7.97 3.82 11.74
N MET A 139 -6.82 3.22 11.45
CA MET A 139 -6.15 3.32 10.16
C MET A 139 -5.27 2.08 9.96
N ASP A 140 -5.23 1.56 8.74
CA ASP A 140 -4.25 0.56 8.30
C ASP A 140 -3.66 0.90 6.93
N ALA A 141 -2.51 0.30 6.63
CA ALA A 141 -1.81 0.43 5.36
C ALA A 141 -1.65 -0.94 4.70
N PHE A 142 -1.87 -0.99 3.39
CA PHE A 142 -1.97 -2.22 2.61
C PHE A 142 -1.13 -2.14 1.33
N ARG A 143 -0.65 -3.30 0.90
CA ARG A 143 -0.18 -3.59 -0.46
C ARG A 143 -0.74 -4.93 -0.89
N LEU A 144 -1.00 -5.09 -2.18
CA LEU A 144 -1.47 -6.36 -2.70
C LEU A 144 -0.34 -7.40 -2.71
N ILE A 145 -0.73 -8.64 -2.48
CA ILE A 145 0.14 -9.79 -2.59
C ILE A 145 0.04 -10.30 -4.02
N ASN A 146 1.17 -10.62 -4.65
CA ASN A 146 1.16 -11.26 -5.96
C ASN A 146 0.44 -12.63 -5.88
N PRO A 147 -0.64 -12.87 -6.64
CA PRO A 147 -1.37 -14.14 -6.63
C PRO A 147 -0.49 -15.35 -6.95
N GLN A 148 0.57 -15.16 -7.75
CA GLN A 148 1.52 -16.23 -8.08
C GLN A 148 2.25 -16.72 -6.83
N THR A 149 2.62 -15.83 -5.92
CA THR A 149 3.29 -16.18 -4.65
C THR A 149 2.41 -17.07 -3.79
N MET A 150 1.10 -16.79 -3.75
CA MET A 150 0.11 -17.60 -3.03
C MET A 150 -0.05 -19.00 -3.64
N MET A 151 -0.03 -19.12 -4.97
CA MET A 151 -0.15 -20.41 -5.66
C MET A 151 1.04 -21.34 -5.38
N PHE A 152 2.23 -20.78 -5.14
CA PHE A 152 3.43 -21.55 -4.78
C PHE A 152 3.53 -21.87 -3.29
N HIS A 153 2.50 -21.60 -2.48
CA HIS A 153 2.53 -21.72 -1.01
C HIS A 153 3.73 -21.03 -0.35
N GLN A 154 4.34 -20.06 -1.05
CA GLN A 154 5.35 -19.22 -0.45
C GLN A 154 4.62 -18.23 0.44
N GLU A 155 4.93 -18.26 1.74
CA GLU A 155 4.53 -17.21 2.67
C GLU A 155 4.94 -15.86 2.05
N PRO A 156 3.98 -15.02 1.62
CA PRO A 156 4.31 -13.78 0.92
C PRO A 156 4.98 -12.77 1.83
N ARG A 157 4.94 -13.03 3.15
CA ARG A 157 5.52 -12.22 4.20
C ARG A 157 6.65 -13.04 4.80
N GLN A 158 7.89 -12.61 4.62
CA GLN A 158 8.95 -13.05 5.52
C GLN A 158 8.60 -12.60 6.95
N THR A 159 8.75 -13.51 7.91
CA THR A 159 8.74 -13.18 9.34
C THR A 159 9.96 -12.30 9.62
N THR A 160 9.81 -11.00 9.49
CA THR A 160 10.83 -10.02 9.84
C THR A 160 10.61 -9.55 11.27
N SER A 161 11.67 -9.05 11.90
CA SER A 161 11.77 -8.73 13.32
C SER A 161 10.88 -7.57 13.82
N ASN A 162 9.95 -7.08 13.00
CA ASN A 162 9.09 -5.97 13.36
C ASN A 162 7.88 -6.50 14.15
N LEU A 163 7.96 -6.36 15.48
CA LEU A 163 6.85 -6.52 16.42
C LEU A 163 5.77 -5.46 16.15
N GLY A 164 4.84 -5.76 15.25
CA GLY A 164 3.61 -5.00 15.04
C GLY A 164 2.44 -5.97 14.98
N LEU A 165 1.32 -5.65 15.63
CA LEU A 165 0.10 -6.47 15.71
C LEU A 165 -0.24 -7.09 14.35
N LEU A 166 0.15 -8.35 14.14
CA LEU A 166 -0.23 -9.16 12.99
C LEU A 166 -1.69 -9.55 13.17
N ASN A 167 -2.59 -8.66 12.77
CA ASN A 167 -4.00 -9.01 12.66
C ASN A 167 -4.18 -9.88 11.42
N LYS A 168 -4.84 -11.04 11.58
CA LYS A 168 -5.25 -11.86 10.44
C LYS A 168 -6.15 -11.00 9.53
N PRO A 169 -6.02 -11.12 8.19
CA PRO A 169 -6.88 -10.38 7.28
C PRO A 169 -8.34 -10.67 7.63
N SER A 170 -9.08 -9.61 7.94
CA SER A 170 -10.50 -9.70 8.24
C SER A 170 -11.26 -9.85 6.92
N ILE A 171 -11.79 -11.04 6.66
CA ILE A 171 -12.67 -11.29 5.52
C ILE A 171 -14.02 -10.67 5.86
N HIS A 172 -14.26 -9.47 5.33
CA HIS A 172 -15.60 -8.90 5.24
C HIS A 172 -16.06 -9.10 3.81
N SER A 173 -17.06 -9.96 3.63
CA SER A 173 -17.71 -10.19 2.34
C SER A 173 -18.99 -9.37 2.34
N ASP A 174 -19.09 -8.40 1.44
CA ASP A 174 -20.39 -7.83 1.03
C ASP A 174 -21.12 -8.82 0.10
#